data_AF-A0A5B8EGY8-F1
#
_entry.id   AF-A0A5B8EGY8-F1
#
_cell.length_a   1.000
_cell.length_b   1.000
_cell.length_c   1.000
_cell.angle_alpha   90.00
_cell.angle_beta   90.00
_cell.angle_gamma   90.00
#
_symmetry.space_group_name_H-M   'P 1'
#
loop_
_entity.id
_entity.type
_entity.pdbx_description
1 polymer ?
#
loop_
_entity_poly.entity_id
_entity_poly.type
_entity_poly.pdbx_seq_one_letter_code
_entity_poly.pdbx_strand_id
1 'polypeptide(L)'
;MSVFYVAMVVIIMLVILSSDYYVRKQRKLVINKLVNLLINKNFAKFYDLLGSKRVQKLIPLFNLKLLEFNAAVLQQKQERAKKVFDSLQNKKMSGRQTIEFYGRALNYFIEKRDAVYAEACYTKINKVNGYQKDKNYLITLYKIMMLDETSDEEVIENRLVSDNNQEKVTDYYLLAHINEIKKNSKKAKKYNQLADKVITEIVE
;
A
#
# COMPACT_ATOMS: atom_id res chain seq x y z
N MET A 1 45.97 -25.24 -1.81
CA MET A 1 45.23 -24.63 -0.68
C MET A 1 45.14 -25.66 0.44
N SER A 2 45.50 -25.31 1.67
CA SER A 2 45.47 -26.26 2.79
C SER A 2 44.03 -26.62 3.15
N VAL A 3 43.78 -27.88 3.52
CA VAL A 3 42.47 -28.39 3.96
C VAL A 3 41.89 -27.52 5.10
N PHE A 4 42.76 -27.00 5.96
CA PHE A 4 42.41 -26.05 7.03
C PHE A 4 41.78 -24.74 6.53
N TYR A 5 42.31 -24.17 5.44
CA TYR A 5 41.76 -22.94 4.86
C TYR A 5 40.35 -23.16 4.30
N VAL A 6 40.13 -24.30 3.63
CA VAL A 6 38.81 -24.67 3.11
C VAL A 6 37.82 -24.86 4.26
N ALA A 7 38.21 -25.58 5.32
CA ALA A 7 37.36 -25.77 6.50
C ALA A 7 36.99 -24.45 7.20
N MET A 8 37.95 -23.53 7.35
CA MET A 8 37.71 -22.21 7.93
C MET A 8 36.70 -21.38 7.13
N VAL A 9 36.82 -21.36 5.80
CA VAL A 9 35.88 -20.67 4.91
C VAL A 9 34.48 -21.24 5.04
N VAL A 10 34.35 -22.57 5.09
CA VAL A 10 33.04 -23.24 5.27
C VAL A 10 32.40 -22.86 6.60
N ILE A 11 33.16 -22.83 7.69
CA ILE A 11 32.65 -22.44 9.02
C ILE A 11 32.14 -20.99 9.00
N ILE A 12 32.93 -20.05 8.45
CA ILE A 12 32.52 -18.64 8.36
C ILE A 12 31.24 -18.50 7.53
N MET A 13 31.15 -19.23 6.40
CA MET A 13 29.96 -19.24 5.56
C MET A 13 28.73 -19.75 6.32
N LEU A 14 28.85 -20.84 7.08
CA LEU A 14 27.77 -21.39 7.90
C LEU A 14 27.30 -20.40 8.98
N VAL A 15 28.23 -19.69 9.63
CA VAL A 15 27.91 -18.67 10.64
C VAL A 15 27.15 -17.51 10.01
N ILE A 16 27.59 -17.01 8.86
CA ILE A 16 26.91 -15.92 8.14
C ILE A 16 25.50 -16.34 7.72
N LEU A 17 25.34 -17.52 7.12
CA LEU A 17 24.04 -18.04 6.69
C LEU A 17 23.09 -18.25 7.87
N SER A 18 23.58 -18.82 8.97
CA SER A 18 22.80 -19.04 10.20
C SER A 18 22.37 -17.71 10.84
N SER A 19 23.27 -16.73 10.86
CA SER A 19 22.99 -15.39 11.36
C SER A 19 21.93 -14.67 10.52
N ASP A 20 22.05 -14.69 9.19
CA ASP A 20 21.05 -14.09 8.30
C ASP A 20 19.68 -14.77 8.45
N TYR A 21 19.65 -16.11 8.52
CA TYR A 21 18.43 -16.85 8.81
C TYR A 21 17.78 -16.43 10.15
N TYR A 22 18.58 -16.31 11.21
CA TYR A 22 18.10 -15.88 12.52
C TYR A 22 17.54 -14.45 12.47
N VAL A 23 18.25 -13.51 11.83
CA VAL A 23 17.81 -12.12 11.67
C VAL A 23 16.50 -12.04 10.88
N ARG A 24 16.36 -12.80 9.80
CA ARG A 24 15.12 -12.87 9.01
C ARG A 24 13.96 -13.41 9.83
N LYS A 25 14.19 -14.48 10.61
CA LYS A 25 13.17 -15.07 11.50
C LYS A 25 12.72 -14.06 12.56
N GLN A 26 13.67 -13.40 13.23
CA GLN A 26 13.35 -12.38 14.24
C GLN A 26 12.59 -11.20 13.63
N ARG A 27 13.00 -10.72 12.46
CA ARG A 27 12.30 -9.64 11.76
C ARG A 27 10.85 -10.00 11.50
N LYS A 28 10.58 -11.21 10.99
CA LYS A 28 9.22 -11.70 10.72
C LYS A 28 8.38 -11.73 12.00
N LEU A 29 8.93 -12.25 13.10
CA LEU A 29 8.23 -12.30 14.39
C LEU A 29 7.87 -10.90 14.91
N VAL A 30 8.79 -9.95 14.83
CA VAL A 30 8.54 -8.57 15.29
C VAL A 30 7.53 -7.86 14.38
N ILE A 31 7.61 -8.02 13.06
CA ILE A 31 6.61 -7.46 12.13
C ILE A 31 5.23 -8.03 12.44
N ASN A 32 5.11 -9.35 12.60
CA ASN A 32 3.84 -9.99 12.94
C ASN A 32 3.29 -9.46 14.27
N LYS A 33 4.15 -9.26 15.27
CA LYS A 33 3.74 -8.66 16.55
C LYS A 33 3.24 -7.23 16.37
N LEU A 34 3.92 -6.39 15.60
CA LEU A 34 3.49 -5.03 15.29
C LEU A 34 2.13 -5.02 14.54
N VAL A 35 1.97 -5.89 13.54
CA VAL A 35 0.71 -6.05 12.80
C VAL A 35 -0.41 -6.50 13.71
N ASN A 36 -0.18 -7.48 14.58
CA ASN A 36 -1.17 -7.94 15.56
C ASN A 36 -1.59 -6.82 16.52
N LEU A 37 -0.66 -5.95 16.92
CA LEU A 37 -1.01 -4.78 17.75
C LEU A 37 -1.90 -3.79 16.99
N LEU A 38 -1.69 -3.61 15.68
CA LEU A 38 -2.55 -2.77 14.83
C LEU A 38 -3.94 -3.37 14.65
N ILE A 39 -4.03 -4.68 14.36
CA ILE A 39 -5.31 -5.40 14.21
C ILE A 39 -6.13 -5.29 15.49
N ASN A 40 -5.50 -5.47 16.65
CA ASN A 40 -6.14 -5.35 17.96
C ASN A 40 -6.28 -3.89 18.45
N LYS A 41 -6.01 -2.89 17.59
CA LYS A 41 -6.10 -1.45 17.89
C LYS A 41 -5.30 -1.04 19.15
N ASN A 42 -4.27 -1.79 19.53
CA ASN A 42 -3.43 -1.50 20.68
C ASN A 42 -2.30 -0.53 20.30
N PHE A 43 -2.69 0.70 19.99
CA PHE A 43 -1.78 1.71 19.44
C PHE A 43 -0.67 2.11 20.42
N ALA A 44 -0.95 2.12 21.73
CA ALA A 44 0.04 2.46 22.74
C ALA A 44 1.23 1.48 22.73
N LYS A 45 0.95 0.16 22.84
CA LYS A 45 2.00 -0.87 22.76
C LYS A 45 2.63 -0.95 21.38
N PHE A 46 1.88 -0.63 20.32
CA PHE A 46 2.42 -0.55 18.97
C PHE A 46 3.52 0.51 18.88
N TYR A 47 3.25 1.76 19.32
CA TYR A 47 4.23 2.84 19.23
C TYR A 47 5.42 2.62 20.16
N ASP A 48 5.20 2.05 21.35
CA ASP A 48 6.29 1.66 22.26
C ASP A 48 7.23 0.64 21.61
N LEU A 49 6.66 -0.43 21.03
CA LEU A 49 7.46 -1.45 20.35
C LEU A 49 8.17 -0.89 19.10
N LEU A 50 7.47 -0.10 18.29
CA LEU A 50 8.01 0.53 17.08
C LEU A 50 9.16 1.49 17.41
N GLY A 51 9.08 2.21 18.52
CA GLY A 51 10.08 3.15 19.02
C GLY A 51 11.31 2.50 19.65
N SER A 52 11.26 1.20 19.97
CA SER A 52 12.38 0.53 20.63
C SER A 52 13.63 0.43 19.74
N LYS A 53 14.81 0.71 20.31
CA LYS A 53 16.10 0.68 19.59
C LYS A 53 16.35 -0.66 18.88
N ARG A 54 15.90 -1.78 19.48
CA ARG A 54 16.02 -3.12 18.90
C ARG A 54 15.21 -3.24 17.60
N VAL A 55 13.98 -2.76 17.60
CA VAL A 55 13.09 -2.80 16.44
C VAL A 55 13.59 -1.88 15.33
N GLN A 56 14.03 -0.67 15.69
CA GLN A 56 14.60 0.29 14.74
C GLN A 56 15.87 -0.24 14.04
N LYS A 57 16.69 -1.04 14.71
CA LYS A 57 17.87 -1.69 14.11
C LYS A 57 17.51 -2.91 13.25
N LEU A 58 16.48 -3.66 13.64
CA LEU A 58 16.13 -4.94 13.01
C LEU A 58 15.28 -4.78 11.75
N ILE A 59 14.39 -3.79 11.74
CA ILE A 59 13.41 -3.56 10.67
C ILE A 59 13.90 -2.42 9.77
N PRO A 60 13.86 -2.60 8.43
CA PRO A 60 14.16 -1.51 7.50
C PRO A 60 13.28 -0.28 7.73
N LEU A 61 13.86 0.91 7.60
CA LEU A 61 13.17 2.19 7.81
C LEU A 61 11.87 2.30 7.01
N PHE A 62 11.87 1.86 5.75
CA PHE A 62 10.67 1.84 4.90
C PHE A 62 9.52 1.06 5.56
N ASN A 63 9.78 -0.14 6.06
CA ASN A 63 8.76 -0.98 6.69
C ASN A 63 8.21 -0.36 7.97
N LEU A 64 9.10 0.29 8.77
CA LEU A 64 8.67 1.01 9.96
C LEU A 64 7.73 2.16 9.61
N LYS A 65 8.08 2.94 8.59
CA LYS A 65 7.25 4.05 8.12
C LYS A 65 5.94 3.60 7.47
N LEU A 66 5.95 2.49 6.75
CA LEU A 66 4.72 1.88 6.23
C LEU A 66 3.77 1.46 7.36
N LEU A 67 4.29 0.82 8.42
CA LEU A 67 3.51 0.45 9.60
C LEU A 67 2.99 1.69 10.34
N GLU A 68 3.82 2.73 10.47
CA GLU A 68 3.45 4.00 11.10
C GLU A 68 2.33 4.72 10.32
N PHE A 69 2.41 4.72 8.99
CA PHE A 69 1.38 5.26 8.10
C PHE A 69 0.07 4.49 8.25
N ASN A 70 0.12 3.15 8.15
CA ASN A 70 -1.08 2.30 8.33
C ASN A 70 -1.72 2.53 9.71
N ALA A 71 -0.92 2.69 10.77
CA ALA A 71 -1.42 3.00 12.10
C ALA A 71 -2.13 4.35 12.15
N ALA A 72 -1.61 5.38 11.45
CA ALA A 72 -2.23 6.70 11.38
C ALA A 72 -3.56 6.65 10.61
N VAL A 73 -3.60 5.92 9.49
CA VAL A 73 -4.82 5.68 8.70
C VAL A 73 -5.89 4.98 9.53
N LEU A 74 -5.55 3.88 10.22
CA LEU A 74 -6.48 3.14 11.09
C LEU A 74 -7.04 3.99 12.25
N GLN A 75 -6.24 4.94 12.76
CA GLN A 75 -6.68 5.87 13.80
C GLN A 75 -7.39 7.10 13.25
N GLN A 76 -7.56 7.23 11.93
CA GLN A 76 -8.10 8.41 11.27
C GLN A 76 -7.34 9.71 11.64
N LYS A 77 -6.03 9.60 11.91
CA LYS A 77 -5.17 10.73 12.30
C LYS A 77 -4.44 11.30 11.09
N GLN A 78 -5.13 12.15 10.33
CA GLN A 78 -4.62 12.74 9.09
C GLN A 78 -3.27 13.45 9.26
N GLU A 79 -3.11 14.27 10.30
CA GLU A 79 -1.83 14.95 10.56
C GLU A 79 -0.66 14.00 10.82
N ARG A 80 -0.91 12.82 11.41
CA ARG A 80 0.14 11.80 11.57
C ARG A 80 0.45 11.13 10.24
N ALA A 81 -0.57 10.85 9.42
CA ALA A 81 -0.38 10.29 8.10
C ALA A 81 0.46 11.22 7.21
N LYS A 82 0.17 12.53 7.24
CA LYS A 82 0.94 13.58 6.55
C LYS A 82 2.39 13.63 7.02
N LYS A 83 2.64 13.65 8.33
CA LYS A 83 4.01 13.63 8.88
C LYS A 83 4.82 12.41 8.41
N VAL A 84 4.20 11.23 8.36
CA VAL A 84 4.87 10.02 7.86
C VAL A 84 5.14 10.13 6.36
N PHE A 85 4.18 10.64 5.59
CA PHE A 85 4.32 10.90 4.16
C PHE A 85 5.50 11.84 3.88
N ASP A 86 5.55 12.99 4.53
CA ASP A 86 6.60 14.00 4.34
C ASP A 86 7.99 13.43 4.68
N SER A 87 8.07 12.56 5.69
CA SER A 87 9.32 11.89 6.07
C SER A 87 9.89 10.95 4.99
N LEU A 88 9.06 10.49 4.06
CA LEU A 88 9.43 9.59 2.97
C LEU A 88 9.59 10.29 1.62
N GLN A 89 9.13 11.55 1.47
CA GLN A 89 9.10 12.25 0.18
C GLN A 89 10.47 12.38 -0.49
N ASN A 90 11.52 12.56 0.33
CA ASN A 90 12.91 12.75 -0.12
C ASN A 90 13.77 11.48 0.02
N LYS A 91 13.18 10.33 0.37
CA LYS A 91 13.91 9.07 0.51
C LYS A 91 13.94 8.33 -0.83
N LYS A 92 15.11 7.78 -1.17
CA LYS A 92 15.24 6.89 -2.33
C LYS A 92 14.49 5.60 -2.04
N MET A 93 13.45 5.34 -2.82
CA MET A 93 12.64 4.12 -2.77
C MET A 93 12.75 3.38 -4.09
N SER A 94 12.66 2.06 -4.05
CA SER A 94 12.53 1.26 -5.27
C SER A 94 11.17 1.52 -5.94
N GLY A 95 11.01 1.13 -7.21
CA GLY A 95 9.72 1.20 -7.90
C GLY A 95 8.62 0.48 -7.12
N ARG A 96 8.90 -0.73 -6.63
CA ARG A 96 7.99 -1.50 -5.77
C ARG A 96 7.57 -0.76 -4.51
N GLN A 97 8.53 -0.21 -3.77
CA GLN A 97 8.27 0.54 -2.53
C GLN A 97 7.46 1.81 -2.81
N THR A 98 7.74 2.47 -3.93
CA THR A 98 7.04 3.67 -4.38
C THR A 98 5.58 3.35 -4.68
N ILE A 99 5.30 2.31 -5.48
CA ILE A 99 3.93 1.86 -5.76
C ILE A 99 3.22 1.43 -4.47
N GLU A 100 3.88 0.66 -3.61
CA GLU A 100 3.27 0.15 -2.37
C GLU A 100 2.89 1.29 -1.40
N PHE A 101 3.80 2.23 -1.14
CA PHE A 101 3.55 3.30 -0.19
C PHE A 101 2.63 4.37 -0.78
N TYR A 102 2.98 4.93 -1.94
CA TYR A 102 2.20 6.02 -2.54
C TYR A 102 0.85 5.54 -3.07
N GLY A 103 0.69 4.26 -3.44
CA GLY A 103 -0.61 3.71 -3.79
C GLY A 103 -1.58 3.68 -2.59
N ARG A 104 -1.10 3.24 -1.42
CA ARG A 104 -1.89 3.30 -0.17
C ARG A 104 -2.18 4.74 0.26
N ALA A 105 -1.17 5.60 0.17
CA ALA A 105 -1.33 7.01 0.51
C ALA A 105 -2.30 7.73 -0.44
N LEU A 106 -2.25 7.43 -1.74
CA LEU A 106 -3.18 7.96 -2.73
C LEU A 106 -4.63 7.61 -2.37
N ASN A 107 -4.92 6.34 -2.14
CA ASN A 107 -6.26 5.89 -1.73
C ASN A 107 -6.74 6.65 -0.49
N TYR A 108 -5.88 6.78 0.53
CA TYR A 108 -6.21 7.52 1.75
C TYR A 108 -6.50 9.00 1.49
N PHE A 109 -5.67 9.69 0.70
CA PHE A 109 -5.84 11.12 0.45
C PHE A 109 -7.01 11.41 -0.50
N ILE A 110 -7.35 10.49 -1.41
CA ILE A 110 -8.61 10.55 -2.17
C ILE A 110 -9.81 10.47 -1.23
N GLU A 111 -9.82 9.49 -0.31
CA GLU A 111 -10.89 9.36 0.70
C GLU A 111 -11.04 10.64 1.54
N LYS A 112 -9.92 11.30 1.87
CA LYS A 112 -9.91 12.58 2.61
C LYS A 112 -10.12 13.82 1.75
N ARG A 113 -10.29 13.67 0.44
CA ARG A 113 -10.39 14.78 -0.54
C ARG A 113 -9.22 15.78 -0.41
N ASP A 114 -8.03 15.28 -0.08
CA ASP A 114 -6.82 16.08 0.10
C ASP A 114 -6.06 16.15 -1.23
N ALA A 115 -6.40 17.14 -2.06
CA ALA A 115 -5.88 17.29 -3.41
C ALA A 115 -4.35 17.41 -3.47
N VAL A 116 -3.75 18.16 -2.53
CA VAL A 116 -2.31 18.42 -2.50
C VAL A 116 -1.53 17.12 -2.30
N TYR A 117 -1.94 16.31 -1.32
CA TYR A 117 -1.24 15.05 -1.05
C TYR A 117 -1.58 13.96 -2.07
N ALA A 118 -2.80 13.95 -2.62
CA ALA A 118 -3.18 13.04 -3.71
C ALA A 118 -2.34 13.32 -4.97
N GLU A 119 -2.15 14.58 -5.35
CA GLU A 119 -1.30 14.98 -6.49
C GLU A 119 0.16 14.60 -6.26
N ALA A 120 0.66 14.78 -5.02
CA ALA A 120 2.02 14.37 -4.65
C ALA A 120 2.22 12.86 -4.81
N CYS A 121 1.24 12.04 -4.40
CA CYS A 121 1.24 10.59 -4.65
C CYS A 121 1.25 10.28 -6.15
N TYR A 122 0.33 10.89 -6.91
CA TYR A 122 0.23 10.72 -8.35
C TYR A 122 1.57 11.00 -9.05
N THR A 123 2.22 12.11 -8.72
CA THR A 123 3.51 12.51 -9.28
C THR A 123 4.60 11.47 -9.02
N LYS A 124 4.63 10.89 -7.82
CA LYS A 124 5.62 9.86 -7.44
C LYS A 124 5.36 8.54 -8.16
N ILE A 125 4.10 8.12 -8.25
CA ILE A 125 3.67 6.91 -8.97
C ILE A 125 3.96 7.04 -10.47
N ASN A 126 3.66 8.19 -11.06
CA ASN A 126 3.85 8.41 -12.51
C ASN A 126 5.32 8.33 -12.94
N LYS A 127 6.26 8.65 -12.05
CA LYS A 127 7.70 8.57 -12.30
C LYS A 127 8.30 7.16 -12.15
N VAL A 128 7.52 6.16 -11.71
CA VAL A 128 8.00 4.78 -11.59
C VAL A 128 8.15 4.14 -12.97
N ASN A 129 9.31 3.51 -13.19
CA ASN A 129 9.56 2.63 -14.33
C ASN A 129 9.12 1.20 -13.97
N GLY A 130 8.32 0.57 -14.83
CA GLY A 130 7.73 -0.75 -14.58
C GLY A 130 6.46 -0.70 -13.73
N TYR A 131 5.96 -1.87 -13.31
CA TYR A 131 4.71 -2.01 -12.54
C TYR A 131 3.47 -1.42 -13.24
N GLN A 132 3.40 -1.56 -14.57
CA GLN A 132 2.42 -0.84 -15.39
C GLN A 132 0.97 -1.15 -14.99
N LYS A 133 0.65 -2.39 -14.59
CA LYS A 133 -0.69 -2.75 -14.11
C LYS A 133 -1.10 -1.89 -12.91
N ASP A 134 -0.32 -1.94 -11.83
CA ASP A 134 -0.61 -1.21 -10.58
C ASP A 134 -0.54 0.31 -10.79
N LYS A 135 0.44 0.77 -11.57
CA LYS A 135 0.62 2.18 -11.91
C LYS A 135 -0.58 2.74 -12.67
N ASN A 136 -1.02 2.06 -13.74
CA ASN A 136 -2.18 2.49 -14.54
C ASN A 136 -3.43 2.51 -13.69
N TYR A 137 -3.65 1.49 -12.88
CA TYR A 137 -4.79 1.44 -11.96
C TYR A 137 -4.83 2.65 -11.02
N LEU A 138 -3.72 2.96 -10.35
CA LEU A 138 -3.63 4.10 -9.43
C LEU A 138 -3.76 5.46 -10.14
N ILE A 139 -3.24 5.57 -11.35
CA ILE A 139 -3.36 6.79 -12.17
C ILE A 139 -4.81 7.01 -12.61
N THR A 140 -5.50 5.98 -13.11
CA THR A 140 -6.92 6.04 -13.47
C THR A 140 -7.78 6.39 -12.26
N LEU A 141 -7.51 5.78 -11.10
CA LEU A 141 -8.18 6.11 -9.84
C LEU A 141 -8.04 7.60 -9.50
N TYR A 142 -6.83 8.16 -9.57
CA TYR A 142 -6.60 9.59 -9.32
C TYR A 142 -7.35 10.49 -10.30
N LYS A 143 -7.22 10.21 -11.61
CA LYS A 143 -7.84 10.98 -12.69
C LYS A 143 -9.36 11.09 -12.52
N ILE A 144 -10.01 9.97 -12.22
CA ILE A 144 -11.47 9.94 -12.04
C ILE A 144 -11.87 10.62 -10.74
N MET A 145 -11.24 10.27 -9.62
CA MET A 145 -11.72 10.69 -8.30
C MET A 145 -11.33 12.12 -7.93
N MET A 146 -10.26 12.65 -8.52
CA MET A 146 -9.72 13.98 -8.17
C MET A 146 -9.83 14.99 -9.29
N LEU A 147 -9.85 14.55 -10.55
CA LEU A 147 -9.91 15.44 -11.73
C LEU A 147 -11.21 15.31 -12.52
N ASP A 148 -12.12 14.42 -12.10
CA ASP A 148 -13.37 14.09 -12.80
C ASP A 148 -13.16 13.71 -14.29
N GLU A 149 -11.99 13.15 -14.63
CA GLU A 149 -11.69 12.68 -15.98
C GLU A 149 -12.45 11.37 -16.26
N THR A 150 -13.16 11.32 -17.39
CA THR A 150 -13.97 10.15 -17.77
C THR A 150 -13.43 9.35 -18.96
N SER A 151 -12.22 9.67 -19.44
CA SER A 151 -11.65 9.05 -20.66
C SER A 151 -11.41 7.55 -20.52
N ASP A 152 -11.22 7.07 -19.29
CA ASP A 152 -10.83 5.70 -18.99
C ASP A 152 -12.04 4.76 -18.80
N GLU A 153 -13.28 5.20 -19.07
CA GLU A 153 -14.50 4.38 -18.84
C GLU A 153 -14.41 3.01 -19.54
N GLU A 154 -14.10 2.99 -20.83
CA GLU A 154 -13.99 1.74 -21.61
C GLU A 154 -12.85 0.83 -21.09
N VAL A 155 -11.75 1.44 -20.63
CA VAL A 155 -10.64 0.70 -20.02
C VAL A 155 -11.12 0.01 -18.75
N ILE A 156 -11.91 0.69 -17.91
CA ILE A 156 -12.48 0.13 -16.68
C ILE A 156 -13.49 -0.96 -16.99
N GLU A 157 -14.38 -0.75 -17.96
CA GLU A 157 -15.35 -1.77 -18.39
C GLU A 157 -14.66 -3.06 -18.85
N ASN A 158 -13.54 -2.94 -19.59
CA ASN A 158 -12.74 -4.09 -20.01
C ASN A 158 -12.04 -4.80 -18.83
N ARG A 159 -11.74 -4.10 -17.72
CA ARG A 159 -11.18 -4.73 -16.51
C ARG A 159 -12.18 -5.58 -15.75
N LEU A 160 -13.48 -5.32 -15.88
CA LEU A 160 -14.53 -6.10 -15.21
C LEU A 160 -14.61 -7.57 -15.66
N VAL A 161 -13.95 -7.92 -16.77
CA VAL A 161 -13.79 -9.29 -17.26
C VAL A 161 -12.81 -10.11 -16.38
N SER A 162 -12.04 -9.44 -15.51
CA SER A 162 -11.18 -10.08 -14.49
C SER A 162 -11.96 -10.99 -13.55
N ASP A 163 -11.37 -12.09 -13.07
CA ASP A 163 -11.99 -12.95 -12.04
C ASP A 163 -11.81 -12.40 -10.60
N ASN A 164 -11.12 -11.28 -10.43
CA ASN A 164 -10.85 -10.72 -9.11
C ASN A 164 -12.02 -9.86 -8.59
N ASN A 165 -12.81 -10.41 -7.67
CA ASN A 165 -13.97 -9.73 -7.08
C ASN A 165 -13.60 -8.41 -6.37
N GLN A 166 -12.41 -8.29 -5.77
CA GLN A 166 -12.00 -7.04 -5.12
C GLN A 166 -11.66 -5.93 -6.13
N GLU A 167 -11.05 -6.28 -7.27
CA GLU A 167 -10.84 -5.35 -8.38
C GLU A 167 -12.19 -4.88 -8.95
N LYS A 168 -13.16 -5.81 -9.11
CA LYS A 168 -14.52 -5.49 -9.60
C LYS A 168 -15.24 -4.46 -8.74
N VAL A 169 -15.19 -4.59 -7.41
CA VAL A 169 -15.84 -3.62 -6.50
C VAL A 169 -15.33 -2.21 -6.77
N THR A 170 -14.01 -2.04 -6.87
CA THR A 170 -13.44 -0.70 -7.09
C THR A 170 -13.78 -0.18 -8.48
N ASP A 171 -13.72 -1.03 -9.51
CA ASP A 171 -14.08 -0.65 -10.87
C ASP A 171 -15.56 -0.27 -11.01
N TYR A 172 -16.46 -0.94 -10.29
CA TYR A 172 -17.86 -0.53 -10.22
C TYR A 172 -18.06 0.83 -9.55
N TYR A 173 -17.35 1.13 -8.46
CA TYR A 173 -17.42 2.46 -7.85
C TYR A 173 -16.86 3.56 -8.78
N LEU A 174 -15.79 3.28 -9.51
CA LEU A 174 -15.26 4.22 -10.51
C LEU A 174 -16.26 4.48 -11.64
N LEU A 175 -16.90 3.44 -12.15
CA LEU A 175 -17.94 3.57 -13.18
C LEU A 175 -19.18 4.30 -12.66
N ALA A 176 -19.54 4.09 -11.39
CA ALA A 176 -20.60 4.85 -10.74
C ALA A 176 -20.27 6.34 -10.72
N HIS A 177 -19.09 6.71 -10.24
CA HIS A 177 -18.60 8.11 -10.19
C HIS A 177 -18.55 8.75 -11.58
N ILE A 178 -18.01 8.05 -12.59
CA ILE A 178 -18.02 8.52 -13.99
C ILE A 178 -19.45 8.83 -14.45
N ASN A 179 -20.41 7.97 -14.12
CA ASN A 179 -21.79 8.15 -14.53
C ASN A 179 -22.49 9.26 -13.74
N GLU A 180 -22.08 9.55 -12.51
CA GLU A 180 -22.51 10.75 -11.77
C GLU A 180 -21.99 12.03 -12.44
N ILE A 181 -20.72 12.09 -12.83
CA ILE A 181 -20.13 13.21 -13.59
C ILE A 181 -20.90 13.44 -14.90
N LYS A 182 -21.23 12.37 -15.62
CA LYS A 182 -22.02 12.40 -16.86
C LYS A 182 -23.51 12.65 -16.65
N LYS A 183 -23.97 12.85 -15.40
CA LYS A 183 -25.38 13.01 -15.01
C LYS A 183 -26.28 11.83 -15.40
N ASN A 184 -25.71 10.64 -15.60
CA ASN A 184 -26.42 9.41 -15.87
C ASN A 184 -26.75 8.67 -14.56
N SER A 185 -27.72 9.20 -13.82
CA SER A 185 -28.13 8.67 -12.51
C SER A 185 -28.57 7.21 -12.55
N LYS A 186 -29.14 6.75 -13.68
CA LYS A 186 -29.59 5.36 -13.85
C LYS A 186 -28.40 4.40 -13.89
N LYS A 187 -27.36 4.70 -14.68
CA LYS A 187 -26.14 3.89 -14.74
C LYS A 187 -25.35 3.97 -13.45
N ALA A 188 -25.23 5.16 -12.83
CA ALA A 188 -24.55 5.32 -11.55
C ALA A 188 -25.15 4.41 -10.47
N LYS A 189 -26.48 4.43 -10.32
CA LYS A 189 -27.20 3.55 -9.38
C LYS A 189 -26.98 2.06 -9.69
N LYS A 190 -26.98 1.68 -10.98
CA LYS A 190 -26.72 0.30 -11.41
C LYS A 190 -25.34 -0.17 -10.97
N TYR A 191 -24.29 0.63 -11.19
CA TYR A 191 -22.93 0.23 -10.82
C TYR A 191 -22.75 0.16 -9.30
N ASN A 192 -23.34 1.08 -8.52
CA ASN A 192 -23.34 0.97 -7.05
C ASN A 192 -24.00 -0.33 -6.56
N GLN A 193 -25.14 -0.72 -7.15
CA GLN A 193 -25.80 -1.98 -6.81
C GLN A 193 -24.96 -3.22 -7.17
N LEU A 194 -24.20 -3.16 -8.28
CA LEU A 194 -23.28 -4.24 -8.65
C LEU A 194 -22.11 -4.33 -7.66
N ALA A 195 -21.56 -3.20 -7.21
CA ALA A 195 -20.54 -3.17 -6.17
C ALA A 195 -21.04 -3.81 -4.86
N ASP A 196 -22.24 -3.42 -4.39
CA ASP A 196 -22.84 -3.95 -3.17
C ASP A 196 -23.10 -5.46 -3.24
N LYS A 197 -23.52 -5.95 -4.41
CA LYS A 197 -23.71 -7.38 -4.65
C LYS A 197 -22.40 -8.15 -4.50
N VAL A 198 -21.33 -7.67 -5.14
CA VAL A 198 -20.01 -8.33 -5.05
C VAL A 198 -19.45 -8.27 -3.63
N ILE A 199 -19.66 -7.16 -2.89
CA ILE A 199 -19.27 -7.06 -1.47
C ILE A 199 -19.99 -8.13 -0.64
N THR A 200 -21.29 -8.33 -0.86
CA THR A 200 -22.08 -9.35 -0.15
C THR A 200 -21.51 -10.74 -0.41
N GLU A 201 -21.20 -11.07 -1.68
CA GLU A 201 -20.58 -12.34 -2.07
C GLU A 201 -19.16 -12.57 -1.49
N ILE A 202 -18.45 -11.51 -1.09
CA ILE A 202 -17.13 -11.61 -0.45
C ILE A 202 -17.24 -11.86 1.06
N VAL A 203 -18.30 -11.35 1.70
CA VAL A 203 -18.48 -11.38 3.16
C VAL A 203 -19.18 -12.65 3.63
N GLU A 204 -20.01 -13.25 2.79
CA GLU A 204 -20.63 -14.58 3.00
C GLU A 204 -19.65 -15.74 2.77
#